data_AF-A0A1V6FJP2-F1
#
_entry.id   AF-A0A1V6FJP2-F1
#
_cell.length_a   1.000
_cell.length_b   1.000
_cell.length_c   1.000
_cell.angle_alpha   90.00
_cell.angle_beta   90.00
_cell.angle_gamma   90.00
#
_symmetry.space_group_name_H-M   'P 1'
#
loop_
_entity.id
_entity.type
_entity.pdbx_description
1 polymer ?
#
loop_
_entity_poly.entity_id
_entity_poly.type
_entity_poly.pdbx_seq_one_letter_code
_entity_poly.pdbx_strand_id
1 'polypeptide(L)'
;MEPERWIVYMGKYPDNDTLNKKLAELRSLNIRFEPLSNPALSPGLSLAAYPSEAAAKEGLAQFASRGVRTARVVQERAELRGQWLRLPQADASLKQRLDNLKAALAGKALRPCQKPSTPAATPS
;
A
#
# COMPACT_ATOMS: atom_id res chain seq x y z
N MET A 1 -13.60 -4.61 -0.45
CA MET A 1 -12.50 -5.19 -1.24
C MET A 1 -11.37 -4.18 -1.22
N GLU A 2 -10.16 -4.59 -0.89
CA GLU A 2 -8.99 -3.71 -1.05
C GLU A 2 -8.41 -3.99 -2.44
N PRO A 3 -8.45 -3.02 -3.36
CA PRO A 3 -7.90 -3.21 -4.70
C PRO A 3 -6.39 -3.46 -4.61
N GLU A 4 -5.85 -4.17 -5.59
CA GLU A 4 -4.41 -4.27 -5.80
C GLU A 4 -3.80 -2.87 -5.89
N ARG A 5 -2.69 -2.67 -5.16
CA ARG A 5 -1.96 -1.41 -5.13
C ARG A 5 -0.63 -1.61 -5.82
N TRP A 6 -0.52 -1.03 -7.00
CA TRP A 6 0.70 -0.95 -7.78
C TRP A 6 1.40 0.35 -7.47
N ILE A 7 2.72 0.34 -7.46
CA ILE A 7 3.51 1.54 -7.27
C ILE A 7 4.58 1.64 -8.35
N VAL A 8 4.86 2.87 -8.76
CA VAL A 8 6.08 3.17 -9.51
C VAL A 8 7.17 3.40 -8.47
N TYR A 9 8.01 2.40 -8.30
CA TYR A 9 9.02 2.31 -7.26
C TYR A 9 10.42 2.55 -7.83
N MET A 10 11.29 3.16 -7.04
CA MET A 10 12.71 3.31 -7.34
C MET A 10 13.55 3.01 -6.10
N GLY A 11 14.50 2.09 -6.26
CA GLY A 11 15.28 1.45 -5.18
C GLY A 11 15.68 0.06 -5.68
N LYS A 12 16.38 -0.83 -4.99
CA LYS A 12 16.87 -0.99 -3.62
C LYS A 12 18.24 -0.30 -3.50
N TYR A 13 18.29 0.88 -2.89
CA TYR A 13 19.55 1.61 -2.81
C TYR A 13 20.50 0.93 -1.82
N PRO A 14 21.79 0.75 -2.15
CA PRO A 14 22.75 0.17 -1.23
C PRO A 14 23.02 1.09 -0.03
N ASP A 15 22.96 2.41 -0.26
CA ASP A 15 23.38 3.43 0.70
C ASP A 15 22.38 4.60 0.79
N ASN A 16 22.30 5.21 1.97
CA ASN A 16 21.47 6.41 2.22
C ASN A 16 21.94 7.62 1.40
N ASP A 17 23.23 7.73 1.06
CA ASP A 17 23.76 8.83 0.23
C ASP A 17 23.16 8.82 -1.19
N THR A 18 23.09 7.63 -1.80
CA THR A 18 22.50 7.44 -3.14
C THR A 18 21.00 7.79 -3.11
N LEU A 19 20.31 7.42 -2.04
CA LEU A 19 18.91 7.77 -1.82
C LEU A 19 18.74 9.30 -1.68
N ASN A 20 19.61 9.98 -0.94
CA ASN A 20 19.54 11.43 -0.76
C ASN A 20 19.85 12.22 -2.05
N LYS A 21 20.84 11.77 -2.84
CA LYS A 21 21.09 12.31 -4.18
C LYS A 21 19.87 12.16 -5.07
N LYS A 22 19.22 10.99 -5.04
CA LYS A 22 18.05 10.76 -5.87
C LYS A 22 16.82 11.54 -5.42
N LEU A 23 16.64 11.70 -4.11
CA LEU A 23 15.66 12.62 -3.54
C LEU A 23 15.85 14.05 -4.05
N ALA A 24 17.10 14.54 -4.07
CA ALA A 24 17.42 15.85 -4.59
C ALA A 24 17.07 15.97 -6.07
N GLU A 25 17.41 14.97 -6.89
CA GLU A 25 17.02 14.94 -8.31
C GLU A 25 15.50 14.96 -8.50
N LEU A 26 14.75 14.14 -7.75
CA LEU A 26 13.28 14.10 -7.85
C LEU A 26 12.66 15.45 -7.48
N ARG A 27 13.19 16.11 -6.44
CA ARG A 27 12.75 17.46 -6.05
C ARG A 27 13.07 18.48 -7.15
N SER A 28 14.26 18.43 -7.75
CA SER A 28 14.63 19.31 -8.87
C SER A 28 13.73 19.09 -10.10
N LEU A 29 13.30 17.86 -10.34
CA LEU A 29 12.34 17.51 -11.40
C LEU A 29 10.88 17.80 -11.02
N ASN A 30 10.63 18.36 -9.83
CA ASN A 30 9.30 18.63 -9.28
C ASN A 30 8.40 17.38 -9.26
N ILE A 31 9.00 16.21 -9.05
CA ILE A 31 8.30 14.93 -8.99
C ILE A 31 7.92 14.65 -7.54
N ARG A 32 6.63 14.39 -7.32
CA ARG A 32 6.14 13.94 -6.01
C ARG A 32 6.64 12.53 -5.74
N PHE A 33 7.00 12.26 -4.50
CA PHE A 33 7.35 10.95 -4.01
C PHE A 33 6.72 10.74 -2.64
N GLU A 34 6.46 9.48 -2.32
CA GLU A 34 5.80 9.04 -1.10
C GLU A 34 6.68 7.99 -0.40
N PRO A 35 6.84 8.09 0.93
CA PRO A 35 7.56 7.07 1.69
C PRO A 35 6.84 5.73 1.57
N LEU A 36 7.58 4.65 1.33
CA LEU A 36 6.98 3.32 1.27
C LEU A 36 6.48 2.91 2.66
N SER A 37 5.23 2.46 2.69
CA SER A 37 4.68 1.82 3.89
C SER A 37 5.14 0.37 4.03
N ASN A 38 5.64 -0.26 2.96
CA ASN A 38 6.05 -1.66 2.98
C ASN A 38 7.56 -1.81 3.28
N PRO A 39 7.95 -2.38 4.45
CA PRO A 39 9.36 -2.54 4.82
C PRO A 39 10.12 -3.53 3.93
N ALA A 40 9.43 -4.45 3.23
CA ALA A 40 10.06 -5.40 2.31
C ALA A 40 10.70 -4.75 1.07
N LEU A 41 10.31 -3.51 0.76
CA LEU A 41 10.78 -2.74 -0.39
C LEU A 41 11.72 -1.58 0.03
N SER A 42 12.00 -1.46 1.32
CA SER A 42 12.95 -0.49 1.87
C SER A 42 14.40 -1.03 1.75
N PRO A 43 15.41 -0.19 1.47
CA PRO A 43 15.37 1.26 1.23
C PRO A 43 15.03 1.60 -0.22
N GLY A 44 13.88 2.23 -0.42
CA GLY A 44 13.45 2.72 -1.72
C GLY A 44 12.36 3.77 -1.59
N LEU A 45 12.01 4.37 -2.73
CA LEU A 45 11.03 5.45 -2.85
C LEU A 45 9.90 5.05 -3.79
N SER A 46 8.69 5.52 -3.49
CA SER A 46 7.54 5.39 -4.36
C SER A 46 7.29 6.75 -4.99
N LEU A 47 7.07 6.80 -6.29
CA LEU A 47 6.75 8.04 -7.00
C LEU A 47 5.25 8.26 -7.07
N ALA A 48 4.50 7.18 -7.31
CA ALA A 48 3.06 7.21 -7.40
C ALA A 48 2.50 5.81 -7.16
N ALA A 49 1.31 5.76 -6.57
CA ALA A 49 0.52 4.55 -6.42
C ALA A 49 -0.63 4.55 -7.43
N TYR A 50 -0.93 3.37 -7.97
CA TYR A 50 -1.92 3.12 -8.99
C TYR A 50 -2.77 1.89 -8.62
N PRO A 51 -4.04 1.86 -9.05
CA PRO A 51 -4.94 0.73 -8.77
C PRO A 51 -4.73 -0.47 -9.72
N SER A 52 -3.84 -0.36 -10.72
CA SER A 52 -3.60 -1.42 -11.72
C SER A 52 -2.20 -1.32 -12.31
N GLU A 53 -1.66 -2.45 -12.75
CA GLU A 53 -0.33 -2.53 -13.38
C GLU A 53 -0.24 -1.65 -14.63
N ALA A 54 -1.28 -1.68 -15.48
CA ALA A 54 -1.32 -0.92 -16.72
C ALA A 54 -1.18 0.60 -16.46
N ALA A 55 -1.96 1.13 -15.52
CA ALA A 55 -1.88 2.53 -15.12
C ALA A 55 -0.50 2.88 -14.53
N ALA A 56 0.12 1.96 -13.77
CA ALA A 56 1.47 2.14 -13.26
C ALA A 56 2.53 2.15 -14.38
N LYS A 57 2.38 1.31 -15.42
CA LYS A 57 3.26 1.29 -16.59
C LYS A 57 3.15 2.57 -17.42
N GLU A 58 1.95 3.11 -17.60
CA GLU A 58 1.76 4.41 -18.24
C GLU A 58 2.39 5.53 -17.42
N GLY A 59 2.17 5.55 -16.10
CA GLY A 59 2.83 6.47 -15.19
C GLY A 59 4.35 6.38 -15.28
N LEU A 60 4.91 5.16 -15.32
CA LEU A 60 6.34 4.92 -15.50
C LEU A 60 6.85 5.55 -16.80
N ALA A 61 6.15 5.38 -17.92
CA ALA A 61 6.54 5.97 -19.21
C ALA A 61 6.54 7.51 -19.16
N GLN A 62 5.58 8.11 -18.46
CA GLN A 62 5.57 9.55 -18.22
C GLN A 62 6.75 10.01 -17.36
N PHE A 63 7.08 9.26 -16.30
CA PHE A 63 8.24 9.55 -15.47
C PHE A 63 9.56 9.36 -16.22
N ALA A 64 9.67 8.35 -17.09
CA ALA A 64 10.81 8.13 -17.96
C ALA A 64 11.03 9.31 -18.92
N SER A 65 9.95 9.84 -19.49
CA SER A 65 9.98 11.04 -20.35
C SER A 65 10.40 12.30 -19.59
N ARG A 66 10.14 12.35 -18.27
CA ARG A 66 10.58 13.43 -17.36
C ARG A 66 12.00 13.22 -16.80
N GLY A 67 12.73 12.19 -17.25
CA GLY A 67 14.11 11.92 -16.85
C GLY A 67 14.28 10.88 -15.74
N VAL A 68 13.20 10.27 -15.23
CA VAL A 68 13.28 9.22 -14.21
C VAL A 68 13.38 7.84 -14.86
N ARG A 69 14.62 7.41 -15.12
CA ARG A 69 14.93 6.13 -15.79
C ARG A 69 15.17 4.98 -14.82
N THR A 70 15.25 5.29 -13.52
CA THR A 70 15.59 4.33 -12.45
C THR A 70 14.36 3.80 -11.72
N ALA A 71 13.16 4.10 -12.20
CA ALA A 71 11.92 3.62 -11.63
C ALA A 71 11.48 2.30 -12.30
N ARG A 72 10.73 1.48 -11.57
CA ARG A 72 10.15 0.22 -12.00
C ARG A 72 8.76 0.06 -11.39
N VAL A 73 7.87 -0.62 -12.11
CA VAL A 73 6.54 -0.96 -11.59
C VAL A 73 6.69 -2.15 -10.64
N VAL A 74 6.16 -2.02 -9.42
CA VAL A 74 6.16 -3.06 -8.40
C VAL A 74 4.78 -3.14 -7.76
N GLN A 75 4.33 -4.35 -7.45
CA GLN A 75 3.12 -4.55 -6.68
C GLN A 75 3.42 -4.33 -5.18
N GLU A 76 2.91 -3.24 -4.60
CA GLU A 76 3.08 -2.96 -3.17
C GLU A 76 2.17 -3.86 -2.33
N ARG A 77 0.93 -4.05 -2.79
CA ARG A 77 -0.07 -4.91 -2.17
C ARG A 77 -0.80 -5.68 -3.28
N ALA A 78 -0.69 -7.00 -3.24
CA ALA A 78 -1.51 -7.86 -4.09
C ALA A 78 -2.99 -7.71 -3.72
N GLU A 79 -3.89 -7.93 -4.69
CA GLU A 79 -5.33 -7.99 -4.42
C GLU A 79 -5.59 -8.95 -3.26
N LEU A 80 -5.96 -8.39 -2.11
CA LEU A 80 -6.42 -9.19 -0.98
C LEU A 80 -7.93 -9.32 -1.13
N ARG A 81 -8.37 -10.40 -1.78
CA ARG A 81 -9.77 -10.85 -1.73
C ARG A 81 -10.10 -11.32 -0.30
N GLY A 82 -10.34 -10.34 0.56
CA GLY A 82 -10.80 -10.54 1.93
C GLY A 82 -12.23 -10.04 2.09
N GLN A 83 -13.03 -10.78 2.84
CA GLN A 83 -14.32 -10.30 3.34
C GLN A 83 -14.11 -9.73 4.74
N TRP A 84 -14.57 -8.49 4.95
CA TRP A 84 -14.55 -7.85 6.27
C TRP A 84 -15.87 -8.18 6.99
N LEU A 85 -15.81 -9.07 7.98
CA LEU A 85 -16.95 -9.42 8.83
C LEU A 85 -16.93 -8.55 10.09
N ARG A 86 -17.82 -7.55 10.15
CA ARG A 86 -18.02 -6.70 11.35
C ARG A 86 -19.21 -7.22 12.14
N LEU A 87 -18.98 -7.58 13.40
CA LEU A 87 -20.03 -8.02 14.32
C LEU A 87 -20.37 -6.84 15.26
N PRO A 88 -21.54 -6.18 15.09
CA PRO A 88 -21.88 -4.98 15.84
C PRO A 88 -22.11 -5.24 17.34
N GLN A 89 -22.43 -6.48 17.73
CA GLN A 89 -22.67 -6.91 19.10
C GLN A 89 -21.82 -8.15 19.40
N ALA A 90 -20.52 -7.93 19.65
CA ALA A 90 -19.60 -9.01 20.03
C ALA A 90 -19.68 -9.29 21.54
N ASP A 91 -20.83 -9.81 21.98
CA ASP A 91 -21.05 -10.26 23.36
C ASP A 91 -20.11 -11.42 23.73
N ALA A 92 -19.92 -11.64 25.04
CA ALA A 92 -19.00 -12.67 25.55
C ALA A 92 -19.31 -14.07 24.97
N SER A 93 -20.59 -14.41 24.86
CA SER A 93 -21.07 -15.68 24.29
C SER A 93 -20.74 -15.80 22.79
N LEU A 94 -20.78 -14.69 22.04
CA LEU A 94 -20.43 -14.67 20.62
C LEU A 94 -18.92 -14.82 20.42
N LYS A 95 -18.10 -14.21 21.29
CA LYS A 95 -16.64 -14.37 21.28
C LYS A 95 -16.22 -15.83 21.49
N GLN A 96 -16.88 -16.56 22.40
CA GLN A 96 -16.59 -17.98 22.61
C GLN A 96 -16.92 -18.84 21.39
N ARG A 97 -18.04 -18.57 20.70
CA ARG A 97 -18.39 -19.26 19.45
C ARG A 97 -17.40 -18.94 18.33
N LEU A 98 -16.93 -17.70 18.26
CA LEU A 98 -15.90 -17.26 17.31
C LEU A 98 -14.55 -17.93 17.55
N ASP A 99 -14.15 -18.11 18.81
CA ASP A 99 -12.90 -18.80 19.13
C ASP A 99 -12.94 -20.27 18.69
N ASN A 100 -14.10 -20.92 18.84
CA ASN A 100 -14.32 -22.27 18.34
C ASN A 100 -14.29 -22.35 16.79
N LEU A 101 -14.74 -21.31 16.09
CA LEU A 101 -14.73 -21.20 14.63
C LEU A 101 -13.38 -20.73 14.04
N LYS A 102 -12.37 -20.46 14.87
CA LYS A 102 -11.05 -19.96 14.43
C LYS A 102 -10.34 -20.90 13.47
N ALA A 103 -10.53 -22.21 13.61
CA ALA A 103 -10.01 -23.22 12.68
C ALA A 103 -10.66 -23.11 11.29
N ALA A 104 -11.98 -22.86 11.24
CA ALA A 104 -12.72 -22.64 10.00
C ALA A 104 -12.39 -21.29 9.32
N LEU A 105 -11.90 -20.32 10.09
CA LEU A 105 -11.43 -19.00 9.62
C LEU A 105 -9.95 -19.03 9.14
N ALA A 106 -9.43 -20.21 8.79
CA ALA A 106 -8.03 -20.40 8.38
C ALA A 106 -7.02 -19.82 9.40
N GLY A 107 -7.33 -19.92 10.69
CA GLY A 107 -6.49 -19.40 11.77
C GLY A 107 -6.47 -17.87 11.90
N LYS A 108 -7.27 -17.13 11.12
CA LYS A 108 -7.35 -15.66 11.23
C LYS A 108 -8.19 -15.28 12.43
N ALA A 109 -7.51 -15.00 13.56
CA ALA A 109 -8.15 -14.47 14.76
C ALA A 109 -8.84 -13.13 14.45
N LEU A 110 -10.12 -13.03 14.80
CA LEU A 110 -10.86 -11.79 14.68
C LEU A 110 -10.32 -10.79 15.70
N ARG A 111 -9.91 -9.61 15.23
CA ARG A 111 -9.42 -8.53 16.09
C ARG A 111 -10.59 -7.64 16.50
N PRO A 112 -10.56 -7.03 17.71
CA PRO A 112 -11.49 -5.97 18.03
C PRO A 112 -11.43 -4.89 16.94
N CYS A 113 -12.60 -4.49 16.42
CA CYS A 113 -12.67 -3.41 15.46
C CYS A 113 -12.20 -2.12 16.13
N GLN A 114 -10.95 -1.76 15.92
CA GLN A 114 -10.49 -0.39 16.11
C GLN A 114 -11.31 0.48 15.16
N LYS A 115 -12.07 1.41 15.74
CA LYS A 115 -13.00 2.31 15.06
C LYS A 115 -12.29 2.85 13.81
N PRO A 116 -12.78 2.59 12.58
CA PRO A 116 -12.16 3.15 11.40
C PRO A 116 -12.20 4.67 11.54
N SER A 117 -11.03 5.30 11.46
CA SER A 117 -10.93 6.73 11.17
C SER A 117 -11.63 6.95 9.84
N THR A 118 -12.85 7.48 9.91
CA THR A 118 -13.69 7.87 8.78
C THR A 118 -12.85 8.67 7.77
N PRO A 119 -12.63 8.19 6.53
CA PRO A 119 -12.29 9.11 5.46
C PRO A 119 -13.52 9.96 5.21
N ALA A 120 -13.39 11.27 5.45
CA ALA A 120 -14.44 12.24 5.19
C ALA A 120 -14.89 12.14 3.72
N ALA A 121 -16.11 11.67 3.51
CA ALA A 121 -16.83 11.83 2.25
C ALA A 121 -17.81 13.00 2.42
N THR A 122 -17.53 14.06 1.67
CA THR A 122 -18.21 15.37 1.53
C THR A 122 -19.69 15.26 1.14
N PRO A 123 -20.51 16.29 1.39
CA PRO A 123 -21.18 16.92 0.23
C PRO A 123 -21.32 18.46 0.32
N SER A 124 -21.37 19.11 -0.84
CA SER A 124 -21.99 20.44 -1.06
C SER A 124 -23.31 20.24 -1.79
#